data_AF-A0A1Z4GHC9-F1
#
_entry.id   AF-A0A1Z4GHC9-F1
#
_cell.length_a   1.000
_cell.length_b   1.000
_cell.length_c   1.000
_cell.angle_alpha   90.00
_cell.angle_beta   90.00
_cell.angle_gamma   90.00
#
_symmetry.space_group_name_H-M   'P 1'
#
loop_
_entity.id
_entity.type
_entity.pdbx_description
1 polymer ?
#
loop_
_entity_poly.entity_id
_entity_poly.type
_entity_poly.pdbx_seq_one_letter_code
_entity_poly.pdbx_strand_id
1 'polypeptide(L)'
;MSSENPQTTNNIPQPDPTWDYYIIWHKLFKAKNHLDKLVAEIAPIEYSSTAIDQGINNDLDAIIGILSDTYIDITDDDEGNNDNE
;
A
#
# COMPACT_ATOMS: atom_id res chain seq x y z
N MET A 1 -7.77 12.39 -54.89
CA MET A 1 -7.73 11.14 -54.11
C MET A 1 -7.02 11.47 -52.82
N SER A 2 -7.77 11.71 -51.75
CA SER A 2 -7.23 12.07 -50.44
C SER A 2 -6.80 10.80 -49.73
N SER A 3 -5.50 10.70 -49.44
CA SER A 3 -4.94 9.61 -48.66
C SER A 3 -5.34 9.80 -47.20
N GLU A 4 -6.26 8.99 -46.70
CA GLU A 4 -6.56 8.91 -45.26
C GLU A 4 -5.34 8.30 -44.55
N ASN A 5 -4.75 9.08 -43.64
CA ASN A 5 -3.67 8.62 -42.79
C ASN A 5 -4.27 7.73 -41.69
N PRO A 6 -3.82 6.47 -41.50
CA PRO A 6 -4.39 5.61 -40.47
C PRO A 6 -4.08 6.20 -39.09
N GLN A 7 -5.14 6.54 -38.35
CA GLN A 7 -5.04 6.85 -36.93
C GLN A 7 -4.54 5.58 -36.22
N THR A 8 -3.27 5.57 -35.84
CA THR A 8 -2.75 4.58 -34.89
C THR A 8 -3.39 4.87 -33.53
N THR A 9 -4.40 4.08 -33.17
CA THR A 9 -4.92 4.03 -31.81
C THR A 9 -3.80 3.52 -30.91
N ASN A 10 -3.12 4.43 -30.23
CA ASN A 10 -2.15 4.11 -29.19
C ASN A 10 -2.90 3.47 -28.02
N ASN A 11 -3.22 2.18 -28.12
CA ASN A 11 -3.67 1.37 -27.00
C ASN A 11 -2.48 1.16 -26.06
N ILE A 12 -2.24 2.14 -25.20
CA ILE A 12 -1.39 1.95 -24.02
C ILE A 12 -2.10 0.89 -23.17
N PRO A 13 -1.45 -0.26 -22.86
CA PRO A 13 -2.04 -1.26 -21.98
C PRO A 13 -2.40 -0.59 -20.66
N GLN A 14 -3.67 -0.68 -20.27
CA GLN A 14 -4.08 -0.30 -18.92
C GLN A 14 -3.47 -1.32 -17.95
N PRO A 15 -3.00 -0.89 -16.77
CA PRO A 15 -2.51 -1.80 -15.75
C PRO A 15 -3.59 -2.84 -15.38
N ASP A 16 -3.16 -4.07 -15.12
CA ASP A 16 -4.06 -5.16 -14.75
C ASP A 16 -4.49 -4.99 -13.28
N PRO A 17 -5.79 -4.85 -12.97
CA PRO A 17 -6.28 -4.64 -11.61
C PRO A 17 -5.89 -5.79 -10.65
N THR A 18 -5.59 -6.98 -11.17
CA THR A 18 -5.09 -8.12 -10.38
C THR A 18 -3.71 -7.82 -9.76
N TRP A 19 -2.88 -7.04 -10.46
CA TRP A 19 -1.58 -6.61 -9.96
C TRP A 19 -1.71 -5.60 -8.82
N ASP A 20 -2.71 -4.73 -8.85
CA ASP A 20 -2.93 -3.73 -7.80
C ASP A 20 -3.34 -4.41 -6.49
N TYR A 21 -4.24 -5.41 -6.55
CA TYR A 21 -4.56 -6.23 -5.38
C TYR A 21 -3.36 -7.03 -4.86
N TYR A 22 -2.46 -7.48 -5.74
CA TYR A 22 -1.23 -8.17 -5.32
C TYR A 22 -0.26 -7.24 -4.57
N ILE A 23 -0.16 -5.98 -4.99
CA ILE A 23 0.65 -4.96 -4.31
C ILE A 23 0.05 -4.65 -2.94
N ILE A 24 -1.28 -4.43 -2.87
CA ILE A 24 -1.99 -4.21 -1.60
C ILE A 24 -1.77 -5.39 -0.65
N TRP A 25 -1.92 -6.62 -1.13
CA TRP A 25 -1.67 -7.83 -0.34
C TRP A 25 -0.26 -7.86 0.25
N HIS A 26 0.77 -7.53 -0.53
CA HIS A 26 2.16 -7.46 -0.06
C HIS A 26 2.35 -6.40 1.03
N LYS A 27 1.78 -5.21 0.84
CA LYS A 27 1.85 -4.13 1.84
C LYS A 27 1.22 -4.55 3.16
N LEU A 28 0.01 -5.14 3.11
CA LEU A 28 -0.67 -5.66 4.30
C LEU A 28 0.12 -6.78 4.99
N PHE A 29 0.71 -7.70 4.21
CA PHE A 29 1.53 -8.78 4.77
C PHE A 29 2.79 -8.24 5.47
N LYS A 30 3.40 -7.18 4.92
CA LYS A 30 4.53 -6.49 5.55
C LYS A 30 4.12 -5.84 6.87
N ALA A 31 2.99 -5.14 6.92
CA ALA A 31 2.46 -4.55 8.16
C ALA A 31 2.17 -5.63 9.22
N LYS A 32 1.58 -6.75 8.82
CA LYS A 32 1.37 -7.91 9.69
C LYS A 32 2.67 -8.43 10.30
N ASN A 33 3.74 -8.56 9.50
CA ASN A 33 5.02 -9.05 10.01
C ASN A 33 5.63 -8.11 11.07
N HIS A 34 5.49 -6.80 10.90
CA HIS A 34 5.91 -5.84 11.94
C HIS A 34 5.07 -5.98 13.20
N LEU A 35 3.74 -6.15 13.08
CA LEU A 35 2.86 -6.34 14.22
C LEU A 35 3.19 -7.63 14.98
N ASP A 36 3.39 -8.74 14.27
CA ASP A 36 3.75 -10.03 14.87
C ASP A 36 5.09 -9.93 15.62
N LYS A 37 6.09 -9.27 15.02
CA LYS A 37 7.38 -8.98 15.67
C LYS A 37 7.17 -8.16 16.95
N LEU A 38 6.39 -7.08 16.88
CA LEU A 38 6.14 -6.20 18.01
C LEU A 38 5.46 -6.93 19.17
N VAL A 39 4.43 -7.74 18.88
CA VAL A 39 3.74 -8.55 19.89
C VAL A 39 4.69 -9.55 20.53
N ALA A 40 5.53 -10.22 19.73
CA ALA A 40 6.53 -11.15 20.24
C ALA A 40 7.61 -10.46 21.09
N GLU A 41 8.00 -9.24 20.73
CA GLU A 41 8.99 -8.44 21.45
C GLU A 41 8.44 -7.95 22.80
N ILE A 42 7.18 -7.48 22.85
CA ILE A 42 6.54 -6.97 24.07
C ILE A 42 6.15 -8.10 25.04
N ALA A 43 5.73 -9.27 24.54
CA ALA A 43 5.22 -10.36 25.36
C ALA A 43 6.12 -10.78 26.56
N PRO A 44 7.47 -10.87 26.42
CA PRO A 44 8.36 -11.22 27.53
C PRO A 44 8.82 -10.02 28.39
N ILE A 45 8.39 -8.78 28.12
CA ILE A 45 8.92 -7.60 28.80
C ILE A 45 8.25 -7.41 30.16
N GLU A 46 9.01 -7.57 31.23
CA GLU A 46 8.55 -7.36 32.61
C GLU A 46 8.83 -5.94 33.13
N TYR A 47 9.79 -5.23 32.51
CA TYR A 47 10.23 -3.89 32.92
C TYR A 47 10.43 -2.99 31.70
N SER A 48 9.93 -1.75 31.78
CA SER A 48 10.15 -0.77 30.72
C SER A 48 11.58 -0.25 30.72
N SER A 49 12.06 0.12 29.53
CA SER A 49 13.29 0.88 29.36
C SER A 49 13.15 1.77 28.14
N THR A 50 13.83 2.92 28.14
CA THR A 50 13.78 3.87 27.02
C THR A 50 14.18 3.22 25.68
N ALA A 51 15.09 2.24 25.71
CA ALA A 51 15.51 1.51 24.51
C ALA A 51 14.40 0.61 23.97
N ILE A 52 13.68 -0.09 24.87
CA ILE A 52 12.53 -0.92 24.53
C ILE A 52 11.39 -0.04 23.98
N ASP A 53 11.07 1.04 24.69
CA ASP A 53 10.00 1.96 24.28
C ASP A 53 10.28 2.56 22.90
N GLN A 54 11.55 2.87 22.60
CA GLN A 54 11.95 3.36 21.29
C GLN A 54 11.85 2.27 20.21
N GLY A 55 12.18 1.01 20.52
CA GLY A 55 11.96 -0.12 19.61
C GLY A 55 10.48 -0.30 19.25
N ILE A 56 9.62 -0.27 20.27
CA ILE A 56 8.16 -0.35 20.14
C ILE A 56 7.63 0.78 19.25
N ASN A 57 8.05 2.02 19.51
CA ASN A 57 7.62 3.18 18.73
C ASN A 57 8.07 3.07 17.26
N ASN A 58 9.29 2.62 16.99
CA ASN A 58 9.79 2.46 15.62
C ASN A 58 8.97 1.41 14.83
N ASP A 59 8.60 0.30 15.46
CA ASP A 59 7.77 -0.72 14.79
C ASP A 59 6.33 -0.23 14.60
N LEU A 60 5.76 0.51 15.57
CA LEU A 60 4.45 1.15 15.41
C LEU A 60 4.44 2.18 14.28
N ASP A 61 5.44 3.05 14.20
CA ASP A 61 5.57 4.04 13.13
C ASP A 61 5.66 3.37 11.75
N ALA A 62 6.41 2.26 11.65
CA ALA A 62 6.49 1.48 10.41
C ALA A 62 5.14 0.88 10.01
N ILE A 63 4.38 0.32 10.96
CA ILE A 63 3.04 -0.24 10.70
C ILE A 63 2.10 0.87 10.23
N ILE A 64 2.06 1.98 10.95
CA ILE A 64 1.20 3.13 10.63
C ILE A 64 1.51 3.64 9.24
N GLY A 65 2.79 3.86 8.91
CA GLY A 65 3.20 4.33 7.59
C GLY A 65 2.72 3.41 6.47
N ILE A 66 2.94 2.09 6.59
CA ILE A 66 2.50 1.12 5.58
C ILE A 66 0.98 1.13 5.40
N LEU A 67 0.22 1.15 6.50
CA LEU A 67 -1.23 1.11 6.45
C LEU A 67 -1.83 2.42 5.92
N SER A 68 -1.25 3.57 6.28
CA SER A 68 -1.65 4.87 5.75
C SER A 68 -1.41 4.95 4.25
N ASP A 69 -0.22 4.55 3.77
CA ASP A 69 0.09 4.53 2.34
C ASP A 69 -0.88 3.60 1.59
N THR A 70 -1.14 2.41 2.13
CA THR A 70 -2.05 1.43 1.52
C THR A 70 -3.49 1.96 1.48
N TYR A 71 -3.93 2.68 2.51
CA TYR A 71 -5.25 3.29 2.52
C TYR A 71 -5.39 4.35 1.44
N ILE A 72 -4.37 5.22 1.29
CA ILE A 72 -4.31 6.25 0.25
C ILE A 72 -4.37 5.60 -1.14
N ASP A 73 -3.57 4.56 -1.40
CA ASP A 73 -3.60 3.87 -2.71
C ASP A 73 -5.00 3.34 -3.05
N ILE A 74 -5.74 2.84 -2.06
CA ILE A 74 -7.09 2.30 -2.26
C ILE A 74 -8.10 3.41 -2.53
N THR A 75 -7.94 4.59 -1.91
CA THR A 75 -8.91 5.69 -2.02
C THR A 75 -8.64 6.62 -3.21
N ASP A 76 -7.38 6.79 -3.60
CA ASP A 76 -7.00 7.66 -4.73
C ASP A 76 -7.40 7.05 -6.08
N ASP A 77 -7.57 5.73 -6.16
CA ASP A 77 -8.08 5.04 -7.35
C ASP A 77 -9.59 5.27 -7.61
N ASP A 78 -10.36 5.77 -6.62
CA ASP A 78 -11.83 5.90 -6.70
C ASP A 78 -12.30 7.27 -7.25
N GLU A 79 -11.42 8.28 -7.37
CA GLU A 79 -11.78 9.62 -7.87
C GLU A 79 -11.84 9.74 -9.41
N GLY A 80 -11.54 8.67 -10.15
CA GLY A 80 -11.41 8.69 -11.62
C GLY A 80 -12.67 8.43 -12.45
N ASN A 81 -13.85 8.19 -11.84
CA ASN A 81 -15.01 7.64 -12.58
C ASN A 81 -16.33 8.43 -12.45
N ASN A 82 -16.28 9.76 -12.30
CA ASN A 82 -17.47 10.61 -12.20
C ASN A 82 -17.65 11.61 -13.36
N ASP A 83 -17.10 11.33 -14.54
CA ASP A 83 -17.43 12.07 -15.77
C ASP A 83 -18.12 11.13 -16.76
N ASN A 84 -19.47 11.15 -16.73
CA ASN A 84 -20.44 10.91 -17.83
C ASN A 84 -21.60 9.98 -17.45
N GLU A 85 -22.69 10.55 -16.90
CA GLU A 85 -24.05 10.33 -17.42
C GLU A 85 -24.97 11.53 -17.14
#